data_AF-A0A426XGS8-F1
#
_entry.id   AF-A0A426XGS8-F1
#
_cell.length_a   1.000
_cell.length_b   1.000
_cell.length_c   1.000
_cell.angle_alpha   90.00
_cell.angle_beta   90.00
_cell.angle_gamma   90.00
#
_symmetry.space_group_name_H-M   'P 1'
#
loop_
_entity.id
_entity.type
_entity.pdbx_description
1 polymer ?
#
loop_
_entity_poly.entity_id
_entity_poly.type
_entity_poly.pdbx_seq_one_letter_code
_entity_poly.pdbx_strand_id
1 'polypeptide(L)'
;MTPFFLLLLLVSVSLTLASSHDYHEALSKSILFFEGQRSGKLPSDQRAGWRRDSALSDGSEAGVDLTGGYYDAGDNVKFGFPMAFTTTMLSWSVIEFGELMPADELRNAAVAIRWATDYLLKTMAHPGLVFVQVTTHSHSFTGIRSGKPY
;
A
#
# COMPACT_ATOMS: atom_id res chain seq x y z
N MET A 1 -56.44 6.68 -1.78
CA MET A 1 -55.25 5.81 -1.78
C MET A 1 -55.01 5.40 -0.35
N THR A 2 -55.01 4.10 -0.04
CA THR A 2 -54.97 3.60 1.34
C THR A 2 -53.59 3.87 1.98
N PRO A 3 -53.50 4.17 3.29
CA PRO A 3 -52.23 4.46 3.97
C PRO A 3 -51.25 3.27 3.91
N PHE A 4 -51.78 2.06 3.74
CA PHE A 4 -51.01 0.84 3.51
C PHE A 4 -50.20 0.87 2.21
N PHE A 5 -50.76 1.45 1.14
CA PHE A 5 -50.07 1.58 -0.15
C PHE A 5 -48.93 2.60 -0.08
N LEU A 6 -49.13 3.68 0.69
CA LEU A 6 -48.09 4.69 0.93
C LEU A 6 -46.96 4.12 1.79
N LEU A 7 -47.29 3.31 2.80
CA LEU A 7 -46.31 2.60 3.64
C LEU A 7 -45.52 1.57 2.82
N LEU A 8 -46.18 0.78 1.97
CA LEU A 8 -45.52 -0.19 1.09
C LEU A 8 -44.57 0.51 0.09
N LEU A 9 -45.02 1.64 -0.47
CA LEU A 9 -44.21 2.47 -1.36
C LEU A 9 -42.99 3.04 -0.63
N LEU A 10 -43.16 3.61 0.56
CA LEU A 10 -42.06 4.14 1.38
C LEU A 10 -41.06 3.06 1.81
N VAL A 11 -41.53 1.85 2.14
CA VAL A 11 -40.68 0.70 2.46
C VAL A 11 -39.91 0.24 1.21
N SER A 12 -40.57 0.12 0.05
CA SER A 12 -39.90 -0.25 -1.21
C SER A 12 -38.88 0.79 -1.71
N VAL A 13 -39.15 2.09 -1.49
CA VAL A 13 -38.20 3.18 -1.75
C VAL A 13 -37.01 3.12 -0.78
N SER A 14 -37.25 2.80 0.50
CA SER A 14 -36.17 2.64 1.50
C SER A 14 -35.28 1.42 1.21
N LEU A 15 -35.86 0.31 0.72
CA LEU A 15 -35.12 -0.89 0.31
C LEU A 15 -34.27 -0.68 -0.96
N THR A 16 -34.66 0.25 -1.84
CA THR A 16 -33.91 0.59 -3.06
C THR A 16 -32.83 1.66 -2.83
N LEU A 17 -32.88 2.37 -1.70
CA LEU A 17 -31.90 3.38 -1.26
C LEU A 17 -30.72 2.80 -0.46
N ALA A 18 -30.74 1.51 -0.12
CA ALA A 18 -29.58 0.83 0.45
C ALA A 18 -28.54 0.61 -0.66
N SER A 19 -27.78 1.66 -0.99
CA SER A 19 -26.64 1.56 -1.90
C SER A 19 -25.63 0.58 -1.31
N SER A 20 -25.49 -0.58 -1.93
CA SER A 20 -24.38 -1.48 -1.64
C SER A 20 -23.06 -0.75 -1.94
N HIS A 21 -22.05 -0.89 -1.08
CA HIS A 21 -20.73 -0.32 -1.35
C HIS A 21 -20.02 -1.13 -2.44
N ASP A 22 -19.30 -0.44 -3.33
CA ASP A 22 -18.44 -1.11 -4.31
C ASP A 22 -17.13 -1.56 -3.62
N TYR A 23 -17.17 -2.75 -3.04
CA TYR A 23 -16.01 -3.35 -2.39
C TYR A 23 -14.90 -3.74 -3.38
N HIS A 24 -15.23 -3.93 -4.66
CA HIS A 24 -14.23 -4.19 -5.70
C HIS A 24 -13.38 -2.94 -5.92
N GLU A 25 -14.02 -1.78 -6.09
CA GLU A 25 -13.32 -0.50 -6.22
C GLU A 25 -12.52 -0.17 -4.94
N ALA A 26 -13.11 -0.40 -3.76
CA ALA A 26 -12.42 -0.16 -2.49
C ALA A 26 -11.17 -1.02 -2.35
N LEU A 27 -11.23 -2.32 -2.67
CA LEU A 27 -10.09 -3.23 -2.64
C LEU A 27 -9.01 -2.79 -3.64
N SER A 28 -9.39 -2.47 -4.88
CA SER A 28 -8.48 -2.04 -5.93
C SER A 28 -7.68 -0.80 -5.51
N LYS A 29 -8.36 0.19 -4.92
CA LYS A 29 -7.73 1.42 -4.39
C LYS A 29 -6.86 1.13 -3.16
N SER A 30 -7.28 0.23 -2.27
CA SER A 30 -6.50 -0.17 -1.10
C SER A 30 -5.17 -0.84 -1.49
N ILE A 31 -5.16 -1.69 -2.52
CA ILE A 31 -3.92 -2.31 -3.01
C ILE A 31 -3.05 -1.28 -3.77
N LEU A 32 -3.67 -0.38 -4.55
CA LEU A 32 -2.94 0.71 -5.22
C LEU A 32 -2.24 1.65 -4.22
N PHE A 33 -2.81 1.84 -3.02
CA PHE A 33 -2.16 2.63 -1.96
C PHE A 33 -0.76 2.11 -1.61
N PHE A 34 -0.54 0.79 -1.59
CA PHE A 34 0.80 0.22 -1.36
C PHE A 34 1.80 0.68 -2.43
N GLU A 35 1.42 0.70 -3.71
CA GLU A 35 2.28 1.26 -4.77
C GLU A 35 2.59 2.75 -4.53
N GLY A 36 1.59 3.48 -4.04
CA GLY A 36 1.71 4.86 -3.58
C GLY A 36 2.74 5.07 -2.47
N GLN A 37 3.09 4.03 -1.70
CA GLN A 37 4.02 4.10 -0.57
C GLN A 37 5.42 3.54 -0.85
N ARG A 38 5.69 2.94 -2.02
CA ARG A 38 7.00 2.32 -2.31
C ARG A 38 8.16 3.30 -2.23
N SER A 39 9.24 2.92 -1.58
CA SER A 39 10.54 3.61 -1.59
C SER A 39 11.55 2.84 -2.44
N GLY A 40 12.60 3.48 -2.96
CA GLY A 40 13.62 2.84 -3.79
C GLY A 40 13.40 3.05 -5.29
N LYS A 41 14.02 2.19 -6.11
CA LYS A 41 13.87 2.20 -7.56
C LYS A 41 12.58 1.51 -7.97
N LEU A 42 11.66 2.24 -8.59
CA LEU A 42 10.33 1.74 -8.90
C LEU A 42 10.34 0.83 -10.14
N PRO A 43 9.49 -0.22 -10.17
CA PRO A 43 9.27 -1.01 -11.38
C PRO A 43 8.71 -0.15 -12.51
N SER A 44 9.12 -0.41 -13.75
CA SER A 44 8.65 0.33 -14.93
C SER A 44 7.16 0.11 -15.23
N ASP A 45 6.60 -0.98 -14.74
CA ASP A 45 5.21 -1.41 -14.91
C ASP A 45 4.30 -1.02 -13.73
N GLN A 46 4.78 -0.18 -12.80
CA GLN A 46 3.96 0.32 -11.69
C GLN A 46 2.75 1.14 -12.17
N ARG A 47 1.58 0.98 -11.51
CA ARG A 47 0.33 1.68 -11.84
C ARG A 47 0.29 3.11 -11.30
N ALA A 48 0.88 3.36 -10.12
CA ALA A 48 0.98 4.68 -9.51
C ALA A 48 1.98 5.61 -10.25
N GLY A 49 1.59 6.12 -11.43
CA GLY A 49 2.45 6.94 -12.31
C GLY A 49 2.84 8.33 -11.78
N TRP A 50 2.27 8.74 -10.65
CA TRP A 50 2.61 9.99 -9.95
C TRP A 50 3.78 9.82 -8.97
N ARG A 51 4.25 8.59 -8.73
CA ARG A 51 5.46 8.28 -7.95
C ARG A 51 6.70 8.18 -8.84
N ARG A 52 7.88 8.35 -8.25
CA ARG A 52 9.20 8.27 -8.90
C ARG A 52 10.22 7.62 -7.97
N ASP A 53 11.34 7.20 -8.54
CA ASP A 53 12.48 6.65 -7.79
C ASP A 53 12.90 7.58 -6.64
N SER A 54 13.10 7.02 -5.46
CA SER A 54 13.45 7.77 -4.25
C SER A 54 14.37 6.96 -3.33
N ALA A 55 15.04 7.65 -2.39
CA ALA A 55 15.83 7.02 -1.33
C ALA A 55 16.85 5.96 -1.82
N LEU A 56 17.48 6.22 -2.97
CA LEU A 56 18.40 5.28 -3.63
C LEU A 56 19.73 5.09 -2.90
N SER A 57 19.99 5.91 -1.87
CA SER A 57 21.18 5.82 -1.01
C SER A 57 20.88 5.23 0.38
N ASP A 58 19.67 4.72 0.62
CA ASP A 58 19.31 4.11 1.90
C ASP A 58 20.30 2.99 2.28
N GLY A 59 20.92 3.11 3.45
CA GLY A 59 21.89 2.14 3.99
C GLY A 59 23.36 2.43 3.68
N SER A 60 23.67 3.44 2.84
CA SER A 60 25.05 3.73 2.41
C SER A 60 26.00 4.05 3.57
N GLU A 61 25.52 4.73 4.61
CA GLU A 61 26.31 5.08 5.80
C GLU A 61 26.73 3.84 6.61
N ALA A 62 25.93 2.77 6.56
CA ALA A 62 26.22 1.49 7.18
C ALA A 62 26.87 0.49 6.20
N GLY A 63 27.18 0.90 4.96
CA GLY A 63 27.78 0.04 3.94
C GLY A 63 26.87 -1.07 3.44
N VAL A 64 25.55 -0.91 3.53
CA VAL A 64 24.55 -1.92 3.15
C VAL A 64 23.53 -1.35 2.15
N ASP A 65 22.87 -2.21 1.38
CA ASP A 65 21.72 -1.80 0.56
C ASP A 65 20.43 -1.95 1.37
N LEU A 66 19.82 -0.81 1.74
CA LEU A 66 18.51 -0.77 2.36
C LEU A 66 17.49 -0.05 1.47
N THR A 67 17.70 0.02 0.15
CA THR A 67 16.71 0.53 -0.80
C THR A 67 15.50 -0.41 -0.89
N GLY A 68 14.31 0.14 -1.17
CA GLY A 68 13.05 -0.64 -1.25
C GLY A 68 12.12 -0.39 -0.07
N GLY A 69 11.11 -1.24 0.09
CA GLY A 69 10.15 -1.19 1.20
C GLY A 69 9.13 -0.06 1.06
N TYR A 70 8.41 0.21 2.14
CA TYR A 70 7.34 1.22 2.18
C TYR A 70 7.69 2.39 3.10
N TYR A 71 7.29 3.60 2.72
CA TYR A 71 7.15 4.69 3.67
C TYR A 71 5.97 4.43 4.60
N ASP A 72 6.15 4.73 5.89
CA ASP A 72 5.20 4.33 6.93
C ASP A 72 3.86 5.06 6.83
N ALA A 73 3.89 6.36 6.57
CA ALA A 73 2.69 7.19 6.51
C ALA A 73 2.84 8.31 5.47
N GLY A 74 2.52 9.55 5.85
CA GLY A 74 2.70 10.75 5.01
C GLY A 74 4.12 11.33 5.05
N ASP A 75 5.03 10.71 5.79
CA ASP A 75 6.45 11.05 5.81
C ASP A 75 7.27 10.12 4.89
N ASN A 76 8.59 10.25 4.93
CA ASN A 76 9.51 9.41 4.15
C ASN A 76 10.35 8.50 5.06
N VAL A 77 9.84 8.17 6.26
CA VAL A 77 10.54 7.28 7.19
C VAL A 77 10.07 5.85 6.98
N LYS A 78 11.01 4.91 7.08
CA LYS A 78 10.74 3.47 6.96
C LYS A 78 10.80 2.84 8.33
N PHE A 79 9.69 2.84 9.05
CA PHE A 79 9.56 2.17 10.33
C PHE A 79 9.34 0.66 10.12
N GLY A 80 10.32 -0.16 10.50
CA GLY A 80 10.31 -1.59 10.23
C GLY A 80 9.20 -2.36 10.95
N PHE A 81 8.85 -1.95 12.17
CA PHE A 81 7.82 -2.62 12.95
C PHE A 81 6.41 -2.52 12.34
N PRO A 82 5.84 -1.33 12.08
CA PRO A 82 4.55 -1.21 11.41
C PRO A 82 4.57 -1.76 9.98
N MET A 83 5.69 -1.68 9.26
CA MET A 83 5.83 -2.31 7.95
C MET A 83 5.69 -3.85 8.03
N ALA A 84 6.40 -4.49 8.97
CA ALA A 84 6.32 -5.93 9.18
C ALA A 84 4.91 -6.37 9.59
N PHE A 85 4.27 -5.62 10.50
CA PHE A 85 2.88 -5.86 10.89
C PHE A 85 1.92 -5.76 9.68
N THR A 86 2.03 -4.69 8.91
CA THR A 86 1.18 -4.46 7.72
C THR A 86 1.37 -5.57 6.68
N THR A 87 2.62 -5.98 6.45
CA THR A 87 2.96 -7.09 5.54
C THR A 87 2.35 -8.41 6.01
N THR A 88 2.36 -8.65 7.33
CA THR A 88 1.75 -9.83 7.94
C THR A 88 0.24 -9.84 7.75
N MET A 89 -0.44 -8.72 8.02
CA MET A 89 -1.89 -8.59 7.85
C MET A 89 -2.33 -8.71 6.39
N LEU A 90 -1.58 -8.12 5.45
CA LEU A 90 -1.86 -8.28 4.02
C LEU A 90 -1.68 -9.73 3.57
N SER A 91 -0.60 -10.39 4.01
CA SER A 91 -0.35 -11.79 3.70
C SER A 91 -1.43 -12.71 4.27
N TRP A 92 -1.85 -12.49 5.51
CA TRP A 92 -2.96 -13.23 6.12
C TRP A 92 -4.26 -12.99 5.35
N SER A 93 -4.56 -11.76 4.95
CA SER A 93 -5.76 -11.44 4.17
C SER A 93 -5.77 -12.19 2.82
N VAL A 94 -4.62 -12.33 2.16
CA VAL A 94 -4.50 -13.13 0.93
C VAL A 94 -4.68 -14.62 1.20
N ILE A 95 -4.14 -15.14 2.30
CA ILE A 95 -4.32 -16.55 2.69
C ILE A 95 -5.80 -16.86 2.96
N GLU A 96 -6.49 -15.99 3.70
CA GLU A 96 -7.87 -16.22 4.14
C GLU A 96 -8.89 -15.94 3.03
N PHE A 97 -8.68 -14.86 2.25
CA PHE A 97 -9.69 -14.35 1.33
C PHE A 97 -9.24 -14.31 -0.14
N GLY A 98 -8.05 -14.83 -0.46
CA GLY A 98 -7.48 -14.76 -1.81
C GLY A 98 -8.37 -15.36 -2.90
N GLU A 99 -9.13 -16.41 -2.60
CA GLU A 99 -10.07 -17.03 -3.54
C GLU A 99 -11.27 -16.13 -3.89
N LEU A 100 -11.59 -15.16 -3.01
CA LEU A 100 -12.65 -14.17 -3.23
C LEU A 100 -12.14 -12.91 -3.93
N MET A 101 -10.81 -12.75 -4.05
CA MET A 101 -10.23 -11.59 -4.71
C MET A 101 -10.31 -11.73 -6.24
N PRO A 102 -10.58 -10.64 -6.97
CA PRO A 102 -10.34 -10.60 -8.42
C PRO A 102 -8.92 -11.05 -8.75
N ALA A 103 -8.74 -11.81 -9.83
CA ALA A 103 -7.45 -12.45 -10.14
C ALA A 103 -6.30 -11.43 -10.34
N ASP A 104 -6.62 -10.24 -10.85
CA ASP A 104 -5.68 -9.13 -10.98
C ASP A 104 -5.34 -8.50 -9.62
N GLU A 105 -6.32 -8.31 -8.73
CA GLU A 105 -6.05 -7.79 -7.40
C GLU A 105 -5.32 -8.79 -6.49
N LEU A 106 -5.59 -10.09 -6.61
CA LEU A 106 -4.79 -11.13 -5.96
C LEU A 106 -3.32 -11.04 -6.39
N ARG A 107 -3.07 -10.87 -7.69
CA ARG A 107 -1.72 -10.66 -8.22
C ARG A 107 -1.09 -9.38 -7.67
N ASN A 108 -1.83 -8.27 -7.64
CA ASN A 108 -1.32 -6.99 -7.14
C ASN A 108 -1.00 -7.06 -5.63
N ALA A 109 -1.82 -7.74 -4.83
CA ALA A 109 -1.58 -7.98 -3.42
C ALA A 109 -0.32 -8.83 -3.21
N ALA A 110 -0.13 -9.90 -3.99
CA ALA A 110 1.08 -10.72 -3.94
C ALA A 110 2.34 -9.91 -4.29
N VAL A 111 2.26 -9.02 -5.29
CA VAL A 111 3.36 -8.10 -5.64
C VAL A 111 3.62 -7.10 -4.51
N ALA A 112 2.58 -6.59 -3.84
CA ALA A 112 2.73 -5.69 -2.70
C ALA A 112 3.40 -6.38 -1.49
N ILE A 113 3.03 -7.62 -1.21
CA ILE A 113 3.67 -8.44 -0.17
C ILE A 113 5.14 -8.65 -0.50
N ARG A 114 5.43 -9.07 -1.75
CA ARG A 114 6.80 -9.29 -2.21
C ARG A 114 7.68 -8.05 -2.05
N TRP A 115 7.16 -6.88 -2.39
CA TRP A 115 7.91 -5.63 -2.25
C TRP A 115 8.37 -5.36 -0.81
N ALA A 116 7.49 -5.62 0.16
CA ALA A 116 7.85 -5.50 1.58
C ALA A 116 8.82 -6.60 2.01
N THR A 117 8.56 -7.86 1.66
CA THR A 117 9.40 -8.97 2.11
C THR A 117 10.80 -8.92 1.51
N ASP A 118 10.94 -8.51 0.24
CA ASP A 118 12.25 -8.28 -0.38
C ASP A 118 13.06 -7.24 0.42
N TYR A 119 12.42 -6.19 0.94
CA TYR A 119 13.07 -5.21 1.82
C TYR A 119 13.37 -5.78 3.22
N LEU A 120 12.43 -6.47 3.86
CA LEU A 120 12.64 -7.08 5.19
C LEU A 120 13.75 -8.14 5.17
N LEU A 121 13.97 -8.81 4.04
CA LEU A 121 15.12 -9.71 3.89
C LEU A 121 16.45 -8.93 3.88
N LYS A 122 16.50 -7.75 3.25
CA LYS A 122 17.69 -6.89 3.29
C LYS A 122 18.01 -6.43 4.71
N THR A 123 17.00 -6.10 5.51
CA THR A 123 17.21 -5.62 6.88
C THR A 123 17.80 -6.67 7.82
N MET A 124 17.71 -7.96 7.47
CA MET A 124 18.24 -9.08 8.25
C MET A 124 19.35 -9.86 7.53
N ALA A 125 19.90 -9.31 6.45
CA ALA A 125 20.91 -10.00 5.63
C ALA A 125 22.25 -10.24 6.38
N HIS A 126 22.46 -9.58 7.52
CA HIS A 126 23.69 -9.64 8.30
C HIS A 126 23.43 -10.39 9.62
N PRO A 127 24.13 -11.51 9.90
CA PRO A 127 23.91 -12.28 11.12
C PRO A 127 24.04 -11.44 12.40
N GLY A 128 23.03 -11.52 13.27
CA GLY A 128 23.00 -10.80 14.54
C GLY A 128 22.66 -9.31 14.44
N LEU A 129 22.36 -8.79 13.24
CA LEU A 129 22.00 -7.40 13.00
C LEU A 129 20.65 -7.31 12.31
N VAL A 130 19.78 -6.43 12.82
CA VAL A 130 18.48 -6.12 12.22
C VAL A 130 18.36 -4.62 12.07
N PHE A 131 18.18 -4.15 10.84
CA PHE A 131 17.89 -2.75 10.55
C PHE A 131 16.39 -2.48 10.74
N VAL A 132 16.03 -1.72 11.78
CA VAL A 132 14.62 -1.49 12.14
C VAL A 132 14.07 -0.16 11.65
N GLN A 133 14.93 0.77 11.24
CA GLN A 133 14.52 2.10 10.79
C GLN A 133 15.51 2.67 9.79
N VAL A 134 14.99 3.31 8.74
CA VAL A 134 15.77 4.14 7.83
C VAL A 134 15.06 5.49 7.68
N THR A 135 15.82 6.57 7.81
CA THR A 135 15.34 7.94 7.60
C THR A 135 16.33 8.68 6.70
N THR A 136 15.83 9.50 5.79
CA THR A 136 16.65 10.43 5.04
C THR A 136 16.77 11.72 5.86
N HIS A 137 17.98 12.28 6.03
CA HIS A 137 18.22 13.49 6.84
C HIS A 137 17.43 14.76 6.44
N SER A 138 16.62 14.73 5.39
CA SER A 138 15.71 15.81 5.03
C SER A 138 14.35 15.68 5.74
N HIS A 139 14.27 16.11 6.99
CA HIS A 139 12.99 16.45 7.64
C HIS A 139 12.26 17.65 6.97
N SER A 140 12.76 18.15 5.84
CA SER A 140 12.32 19.36 5.15
C SER A 140 11.77 19.14 3.73
N PHE A 141 11.54 17.91 3.28
CA PHE A 141 10.91 17.68 1.98
C PHE A 141 9.38 17.68 2.08
N THR A 142 8.79 18.88 2.07
CA THR A 142 7.36 19.07 1.79
C THR A 142 7.12 19.11 0.28
N GLY A 143 6.55 18.02 -0.26
CA GLY A 143 5.86 18.03 -1.55
C GLY A 143 6.51 17.22 -2.67
N ILE A 144 5.67 16.54 -3.44
CA ILE A 144 6.04 15.90 -4.71
C ILE A 144 6.55 17.01 -5.64
N ARG A 145 7.85 17.03 -5.94
CA ARG A 145 8.32 17.75 -7.13
C ARG A 145 7.72 17.04 -8.35
N SER A 146 6.67 17.62 -8.89
CA SER A 146 6.32 17.46 -10.32
C SER A 146 7.49 18.05 -11.13
N GLY A 147 8.61 17.32 -11.18
CA GLY A 147 9.72 17.61 -12.06
C GLY A 147 9.37 17.11 -13.45
N LYS A 148 8.69 17.95 -14.24
CA LYS A 148 8.90 17.91 -15.69
C LYS A 148 10.23 18.61 -16.00
N PRO A 149 11.20 17.95 -16.64
CA PRO A 149 12.13 18.63 -17.51
C PRO A 149 11.60 18.50 -18.95
N TYR A 150 11.15 19.63 -19.51
CA TYR A 150 10.74 19.88 -20.90
C TYR A 150 9.78 18.86 -21.55
#